data_AF-A0A1B9SGM5-F1
#
_entry.id   AF-A0A1B9SGM5-F1
#
_cell.length_a   1.000
_cell.length_b   1.000
_cell.length_c   1.000
_cell.angle_alpha   90.00
_cell.angle_beta   90.00
_cell.angle_gamma   90.00
#
_symmetry.space_group_name_H-M   'P 1'
#
loop_
_entity.id
_entity.type
_entity.pdbx_description
1 polymer ?
#
loop_
_entity_poly.entity_id
_entity_poly.type
_entity_poly.pdbx_seq_one_letter_code
_entity_poly.pdbx_strand_id
1 'polypeptide(L)'
;MKPDMFRKPVSILVGLGFPAEIRSVLDAYRYLCEWPSSSRDTAHSIALKACSAALRGEIEAETARSLFTVFAERHDLLAPDTGVVAASRLGRDRDPHVR
;
A
#
# COMPACT_ATOMS: atom_id res chain seq x y z
N MET A 1 -7.58 -7.82 -19.78
CA MET A 1 -6.87 -7.44 -18.53
C MET A 1 -5.96 -8.58 -18.15
N LYS A 2 -4.75 -8.30 -17.63
CA LYS A 2 -3.91 -9.36 -17.07
C LYS A 2 -4.62 -9.96 -15.85
N PRO A 3 -4.61 -11.29 -15.66
CA PRO A 3 -5.29 -11.94 -14.53
C PRO A 3 -4.72 -11.49 -13.17
N ASP A 4 -3.55 -10.87 -13.17
CA ASP A 4 -2.82 -10.42 -11.98
C ASP A 4 -3.18 -8.98 -11.56
N MET A 5 -4.03 -8.26 -12.32
CA MET A 5 -4.44 -6.89 -11.98
C MET A 5 -5.62 -6.87 -11.01
N PHE A 6 -5.57 -5.93 -10.07
CA PHE A 6 -6.67 -5.65 -9.16
C PHE A 6 -7.78 -4.86 -9.86
N ARG A 7 -9.03 -5.10 -9.46
CA ARG A 7 -10.18 -4.36 -10.02
C ARG A 7 -10.21 -2.91 -9.55
N LYS A 8 -9.84 -2.65 -8.29
CA LYS A 8 -9.55 -1.31 -7.75
C LYS A 8 -8.13 -1.35 -7.16
N PRO A 9 -7.26 -0.38 -7.47
CA PRO A 9 -5.94 -0.31 -6.84
C PRO A 9 -6.06 -0.13 -5.32
N VAL A 10 -5.04 -0.59 -4.60
CA VAL A 10 -4.88 -0.33 -3.17
C VAL A 10 -3.88 0.81 -3.01
N SER A 11 -4.33 1.94 -2.48
CA SER A 11 -3.47 3.08 -2.20
C SER A 11 -2.81 2.92 -0.84
N ILE A 12 -1.49 2.86 -0.81
CA ILE A 12 -0.69 2.77 0.40
C ILE A 12 0.23 3.97 0.53
N LEU A 13 0.58 4.35 1.75
CA LEU A 13 1.62 5.34 2.03
C LEU A 13 2.97 4.63 2.05
N VAL A 14 3.91 5.11 1.23
CA VAL A 14 5.27 4.59 1.16
C VAL A 14 6.29 5.65 1.59
N GLY A 15 7.35 5.21 2.27
CA GLY A 15 8.49 6.05 2.66
C GLY A 15 8.07 7.34 3.37
N LEU A 16 8.29 8.49 2.72
CA LEU A 16 8.00 9.83 3.21
C LEU A 16 6.49 10.19 3.26
N GLY A 17 5.60 9.19 3.30
CA GLY A 17 4.15 9.40 3.31
C GLY A 17 3.54 9.75 1.95
N PHE A 18 4.20 9.36 0.85
CA PHE A 18 3.63 9.55 -0.49
C PHE A 18 2.65 8.40 -0.79
N PRO A 19 1.46 8.69 -1.34
CA PRO A 19 0.55 7.65 -1.78
C PRO A 19 1.11 6.94 -3.02
N ALA A 20 1.23 5.63 -2.94
CA ALA A 20 1.55 4.74 -4.04
C ALA A 20 0.37 3.79 -4.28
N GLU A 21 0.02 3.60 -5.56
CA GLU A 21 -1.06 2.70 -5.94
C GLU A 21 -0.50 1.32 -6.29
N ILE A 22 -0.91 0.31 -5.54
CA ILE A 22 -0.68 -1.09 -5.87
C ILE A 22 -1.80 -1.54 -6.79
N ARG A 23 -1.47 -1.79 -8.06
CA ARG A 23 -2.43 -2.11 -9.13
C ARG A 23 -2.48 -3.60 -9.47
N SER A 24 -1.51 -4.37 -9.01
CA SER A 24 -1.36 -5.78 -9.34
C SER A 24 -0.87 -6.62 -8.17
N VAL A 25 -1.13 -7.92 -8.24
CA VAL A 25 -0.61 -8.93 -7.31
C VAL A 25 0.92 -8.89 -7.30
N LEU A 26 1.56 -8.68 -8.45
CA LEU A 26 3.01 -8.62 -8.56
C LEU A 26 3.59 -7.40 -7.82
N ASP A 27 2.96 -6.23 -7.96
CA ASP A 27 3.36 -5.04 -7.21
C ASP A 27 3.20 -5.25 -5.69
N ALA A 28 2.09 -5.87 -5.28
CA ALA A 28 1.84 -6.21 -3.88
C ALA A 28 2.90 -7.18 -3.34
N TYR A 29 3.22 -8.21 -4.11
CA TYR A 29 4.24 -9.21 -3.77
C TYR A 29 5.62 -8.57 -3.60
N ARG A 30 6.03 -7.71 -4.54
CA ARG A 30 7.31 -6.99 -4.46
C ARG A 30 7.38 -6.09 -3.22
N TYR A 31 6.31 -5.35 -2.94
CA TYR A 31 6.22 -4.51 -1.74
C TYR A 31 6.39 -5.33 -0.46
N LEU A 32 5.75 -6.50 -0.39
CA LEU A 32 5.92 -7.42 0.73
C LEU A 32 7.37 -7.96 0.80
N CYS A 33 7.99 -8.33 -0.32
CA CYS A 33 9.39 -8.80 -0.30
C CYS A 33 10.36 -7.75 0.26
N GLU A 34 10.14 -6.47 -0.05
CA GLU A 34 10.95 -5.34 0.45
C GLU A 34 10.60 -4.92 1.88
N TRP A 35 9.57 -5.51 2.48
CA TRP A 35 9.12 -5.16 3.83
C TRP A 35 10.15 -5.57 4.91
N PRO A 36 10.50 -4.65 5.83
CA PRO A 36 11.56 -4.86 6.82
C PRO A 36 11.22 -6.04 7.74
N SER A 37 12.22 -6.89 7.99
CA SER A 37 12.09 -8.10 8.82
C SER A 37 11.62 -7.80 10.24
N SER A 38 11.99 -6.65 10.81
CA SER A 38 11.57 -6.19 12.14
C SER A 38 10.06 -5.95 12.26
N SER A 39 9.37 -5.72 11.13
CA SER A 39 7.92 -5.44 11.09
C SER A 39 7.14 -6.55 10.38
N ARG A 40 7.71 -7.74 10.22
CA ARG A 40 7.03 -8.91 9.65
C ARG A 40 6.18 -9.59 10.73
N ASP A 41 4.87 -9.45 10.62
CA ASP A 41 3.89 -10.15 11.45
C ASP A 41 3.27 -11.35 10.68
N THR A 42 2.41 -12.09 11.34
CA THR A 42 1.50 -13.09 10.77
C THR A 42 0.73 -12.52 9.57
N ALA A 43 0.25 -11.28 9.65
CA ALA A 43 -0.47 -10.62 8.55
C ALA A 43 0.41 -10.49 7.29
N HIS A 44 1.69 -10.16 7.46
CA HIS A 44 2.67 -10.10 6.38
C HIS A 44 2.82 -11.47 5.70
N SER A 45 2.99 -12.53 6.51
CA SER A 45 3.16 -13.89 6.00
C SER A 45 1.92 -14.40 5.25
N ILE A 46 0.73 -14.05 5.73
CA ILE A 46 -0.54 -14.40 5.07
C ILE A 46 -0.65 -13.66 3.72
N ALA A 47 -0.41 -12.36 3.70
CA ALA A 47 -0.48 -11.56 2.48
C ALA A 47 0.54 -12.04 1.42
N LEU A 48 1.75 -12.41 1.83
CA LEU A 48 2.79 -12.91 0.94
C LEU A 48 2.41 -14.25 0.32
N LYS A 49 1.89 -15.19 1.13
CA LYS A 49 1.39 -16.48 0.66
C LYS A 49 0.24 -16.32 -0.32
N ALA A 50 -0.71 -15.43 -0.02
CA ALA A 50 -1.83 -15.15 -0.89
C ALA A 50 -1.39 -14.55 -2.23
N CYS A 51 -0.48 -13.58 -2.22
CA CYS A 51 0.06 -13.01 -3.45
C CYS A 51 0.78 -14.08 -4.28
N SER A 52 1.55 -14.97 -3.64
CA SER A 52 2.20 -16.08 -4.35
C SER A 52 1.20 -17.07 -4.93
N ALA A 53 0.10 -17.40 -4.22
CA ALA A 53 -0.95 -18.27 -4.71
C ALA A 53 -1.71 -17.65 -5.90
N ALA A 54 -1.97 -16.34 -5.84
CA ALA A 54 -2.61 -15.60 -6.93
C ALA A 54 -1.73 -15.56 -8.19
N LEU A 55 -0.41 -15.36 -8.05
CA LEU A 55 0.53 -15.42 -9.19
C LEU A 55 0.60 -16.81 -9.84
N ARG A 56 0.29 -17.87 -9.09
CA ARG A 56 0.19 -19.25 -9.59
C ARG A 56 -1.18 -19.58 -10.18
N GLY A 57 -2.16 -18.67 -10.07
CA GLY A 57 -3.54 -18.90 -10.49
C GLY A 57 -4.32 -19.82 -9.55
N GLU A 58 -3.84 -20.07 -8.32
CA GLU A 58 -4.54 -20.90 -7.33
C GLU A 58 -5.71 -20.15 -6.69
N ILE A 59 -5.62 -18.81 -6.59
CA ILE A 59 -6.67 -17.93 -6.08
C ILE A 59 -6.85 -16.70 -6.99
N GLU A 60 -7.98 -16.03 -6.87
CA GLU A 60 -8.25 -14.79 -7.59
C GLU A 60 -7.37 -13.62 -7.08
N ALA A 61 -6.95 -12.75 -7.99
CA ALA A 61 -6.20 -11.53 -7.64
C ALA A 61 -6.94 -10.65 -6.61
N GLU A 62 -8.27 -10.64 -6.66
CA GLU A 62 -9.11 -9.87 -5.72
C GLU A 62 -9.06 -10.43 -4.28
N THR A 63 -8.86 -11.74 -4.13
CA THR A 63 -8.65 -12.38 -2.83
C THR A 63 -7.28 -11.98 -2.27
N ALA A 64 -6.23 -11.99 -3.09
CA ALA A 64 -4.91 -11.50 -2.70
C ALA A 64 -4.94 -10.01 -2.32
N ARG A 65 -5.70 -9.20 -3.07
CA ARG A 65 -5.94 -7.78 -2.77
C ARG A 65 -6.56 -7.58 -1.39
N SER A 66 -7.60 -8.35 -1.05
CA SER A 66 -8.27 -8.26 0.25
C SER A 66 -7.29 -8.51 1.40
N LEU A 67 -6.46 -9.56 1.28
CA LEU A 67 -5.46 -9.89 2.29
C LEU A 67 -4.34 -8.84 2.39
N PHE A 68 -3.93 -8.27 1.26
CA PHE A 68 -3.00 -7.14 1.24
C PHE A 68 -3.59 -5.89 1.90
N THR A 69 -4.89 -5.63 1.71
CA THR A 69 -5.59 -4.49 2.32
C THR A 69 -5.63 -4.62 3.85
N VAL A 70 -5.95 -5.82 4.37
CA VAL A 70 -5.91 -6.11 5.81
C VAL A 70 -4.51 -5.95 6.39
N PHE A 71 -3.48 -6.38 5.65
CA PHE A 71 -2.09 -6.13 6.04
C PHE A 71 -1.80 -4.61 6.09
N ALA A 72 -2.17 -3.86 5.06
CA ALA A 72 -1.94 -2.42 5.00
C ALA A 72 -2.68 -1.69 6.14
N GLU A 73 -3.91 -2.09 6.46
CA GLU A 73 -4.70 -1.55 7.58
C GLU A 73 -4.01 -1.79 8.92
N ARG A 74 -3.55 -3.02 9.17
CA ARG A 74 -2.88 -3.40 10.42
C ARG A 74 -1.54 -2.69 10.64
N HIS A 75 -0.90 -2.24 9.57
CA HIS A 75 0.36 -1.49 9.62
C HIS A 75 0.16 0.03 9.44
N ASP A 76 -1.07 0.52 9.47
CA ASP A 76 -1.42 1.94 9.25
C ASP A 76 -0.85 2.52 7.94
N LEU A 77 -0.75 1.68 6.92
CA LEU A 77 -0.21 2.02 5.60
C LEU A 77 -1.27 2.44 4.61
N LEU A 78 -2.55 2.21 4.88
CA LEU A 78 -3.62 2.60 3.97
C LEU A 78 -3.64 4.12 3.80
N ALA A 79 -3.46 4.58 2.57
CA ALA A 79 -3.64 5.99 2.27
C ALA A 79 -5.13 6.33 2.49
N PRO A 80 -5.46 7.48 3.09
CA PRO A 80 -6.85 7.92 3.19
C PRO A 80 -7.47 7.92 1.79
N ASP A 81 -8.71 7.45 1.65
CA ASP A 81 -9.42 7.37 0.37
C ASP A 81 -9.46 8.80 -0.22
N THR A 82 -8.53 9.09 -1.14
CA THR A 82 -8.32 10.42 -1.70
C THR A 82 -9.38 10.69 -2.76
N GLY A 83 -10.65 10.70 -2.36
CA GLY A 83 -11.67 11.50 -3.00
C GLY A 83 -11.61 12.89 -2.39
N VAL A 84 -10.79 13.80 -2.95
CA VAL A 84 -10.60 15.20 -2.49
C VAL A 84 -9.85 15.25 -1.14
N VAL A 85 -8.57 15.60 -1.06
CA VAL A 85 -8.05 16.97 -1.08
C VAL A 85 -6.57 16.90 -1.45
N ALA A 86 -6.25 17.37 -2.65
CA ALA A 86 -4.93 17.95 -2.88
C ALA A 86 -4.86 19.27 -2.11
N ALA A 87 -3.70 19.54 -1.52
CA ALA A 87 -3.29 20.79 -0.90
C ALA A 87 -3.93 21.12 0.46
N SER A 88 -3.15 20.93 1.53
CA SER A 88 -3.11 21.90 2.63
C SER A 88 -1.68 22.08 3.14
N ARG A 89 -0.97 22.97 2.43
CA ARG A 89 -0.10 24.01 2.97
C ARG A 89 1.11 23.54 3.79
N LEU A 90 2.15 23.23 3.04
CA LEU A 90 3.49 23.74 3.35
C LEU A 90 3.39 25.27 3.44
N GLY A 91 3.26 25.78 4.66
CA GLY A 91 3.26 27.20 4.98
C GLY A 91 4.05 27.42 6.26
N ARG A 92 5.27 26.88 6.33
CA ARG A 92 6.24 27.23 7.35
C ARG A 92 6.91 28.53 6.92
N ASP A 93 6.20 29.63 7.11
CA ASP A 93 6.78 30.96 6.98
C ASP A 93 7.52 31.32 8.26
N ARG A 94 8.83 31.57 8.13
CA ARG A 94 9.76 31.93 9.20
C ARG A 94 9.74 33.45 9.38
N ASP A 95 9.65 33.83 10.66
CA ASP A 95 10.31 34.99 11.30
C ASP A 95 9.96 36.43 10.86
N PRO A 96 9.37 37.26 11.74
CA PRO A 96 9.31 38.69 11.57
C PRO A 96 10.55 39.34 12.20
N HIS A 97 11.50 39.77 11.37
CA HIS A 97 12.47 40.80 11.76
C HIS A 97 11.98 42.16 11.29
N VAL A 98 11.55 43.00 12.23
CA VAL A 98 11.49 44.45 12.03
C VAL A 98 12.09 45.18 13.23
N ARG A 99 13.31 45.66 12.97
CA ARG A 99 13.99 46.88 13.44
C ARG A 99 14.57 46.94 14.86
#